data_AF-A0A2N1RWL0-F1
#
_entry.id   AF-A0A2N1RWL0-F1
#
_cell.length_a   1.000
_cell.length_b   1.000
_cell.length_c   1.000
_cell.angle_alpha   90.00
_cell.angle_beta   90.00
_cell.angle_gamma   90.00
#
_symmetry.space_group_name_H-M   'P 1'
#
loop_
_entity.id
_entity.type
_entity.pdbx_description
1 polymer ?
#
loop_
_entity_poly.entity_id
_entity_poly.type
_entity_poly.pdbx_seq_one_letter_code
_entity_poly.pdbx_strand_id
1 'polypeptide(L)'
;MPSVKFRLYLTIFLLPLLIIPGLYGTESYPDKRNNYFTLQKMYGNWDAGLFGSRKLYRNRLHRLLTDMIGKEVQTGGDYKISIPDVFEKRYYSSDLYNYNWLQIHGPAGDASIKWFAEKGGDYIKEVERNKLLFFLSGRIKKFRITESDYERTVHLYLESVRITDSAD
;
A
#
# COMPACT_ATOMS: atom_id res chain seq x y z
N MET A 1 -8.44 75.46 -29.11
CA MET A 1 -7.29 75.10 -29.98
C MET A 1 -6.02 75.29 -29.15
N PRO A 2 -5.04 74.35 -29.10
CA PRO A 2 -4.74 73.30 -30.05
C PRO A 2 -4.90 71.86 -29.52
N SER A 3 -4.91 70.95 -30.49
CA SER A 3 -4.96 69.49 -30.45
C SER A 3 -3.59 68.85 -30.26
N VAL A 4 -3.44 67.86 -29.38
CA VAL A 4 -2.35 66.86 -29.44
C VAL A 4 -2.89 65.52 -28.87
N LYS A 5 -3.42 64.65 -29.73
CA LYS A 5 -2.78 63.42 -30.27
C LYS A 5 -2.47 62.32 -29.23
N PHE A 6 -3.35 61.31 -29.24
CA PHE A 6 -3.12 59.86 -29.16
C PHE A 6 -1.72 59.39 -28.73
N ARG A 7 -1.66 58.55 -27.68
CA ARG A 7 -0.85 57.33 -27.70
C ARG A 7 -1.43 56.26 -26.77
N LEU A 8 -2.09 55.31 -27.42
CA LEU A 8 -2.40 53.98 -26.96
C LEU A 8 -1.08 53.29 -26.52
N TYR A 9 -0.99 52.83 -25.28
CA TYR A 9 -0.07 51.74 -24.92
C TYR A 9 -0.88 50.66 -24.21
N LEU A 10 -1.50 49.85 -25.07
CA LEU A 10 -1.98 48.52 -24.76
C LEU A 10 -0.74 47.66 -24.49
N THR A 11 -0.33 47.54 -23.23
CA THR A 11 0.75 46.63 -22.86
C THR A 11 0.18 45.22 -22.85
N ILE A 12 0.18 44.60 -24.04
CA ILE A 12 0.01 43.17 -24.23
C ILE A 12 1.17 42.50 -23.51
N PHE A 13 0.94 42.00 -22.29
CA PHE A 13 1.85 41.03 -21.68
C PHE A 13 1.65 39.70 -22.40
N LEU A 14 2.37 39.57 -23.51
CA LEU A 14 2.65 38.32 -24.20
C LEU A 14 3.49 37.48 -23.23
N LEU A 15 2.83 36.66 -22.42
CA LEU A 15 3.47 35.54 -21.72
C LEU A 15 3.40 34.36 -22.69
N PRO A 16 4.50 34.02 -23.39
CA PRO A 16 4.49 32.84 -24.24
C PRO A 16 4.41 31.60 -23.35
N LEU A 17 3.51 30.70 -23.77
CA LEU A 17 3.48 29.28 -23.45
C LEU A 17 4.85 28.73 -23.01
N LEU A 18 4.91 28.29 -21.75
CA LEU A 18 5.59 27.05 -21.40
C LEU A 18 4.52 26.07 -20.89
N ILE A 19 3.61 25.70 -21.79
CA ILE A 19 2.98 24.39 -21.68
C ILE A 19 4.11 23.42 -22.03
N ILE A 20 4.81 22.92 -21.00
CA ILE A 20 5.70 21.77 -21.15
C ILE A 20 4.78 20.56 -21.13
N PRO A 21 4.47 19.91 -22.28
CA PRO A 21 3.79 18.62 -22.26
C PRO A 21 4.90 17.60 -21.95
N GLY A 22 5.18 17.39 -20.67
CA GLY A 22 6.28 16.50 -20.27
C GLY A 22 6.70 16.50 -18.80
N LEU A 23 6.03 17.27 -17.92
CA LEU A 23 6.36 17.33 -16.49
C LEU A 23 5.26 16.79 -15.56
N TYR A 24 4.35 15.98 -16.08
CA TYR A 24 3.86 14.86 -15.28
C TYR A 24 4.89 13.76 -15.47
N GLY A 25 5.98 13.85 -14.71
CA GLY A 25 6.76 12.67 -14.43
C GLY A 25 5.76 11.61 -14.01
N THR A 26 5.73 10.48 -14.72
CA THR A 26 5.20 9.24 -14.17
C THR A 26 5.87 9.14 -12.81
N GLU A 27 5.13 9.39 -11.74
CA GLU A 27 5.59 9.02 -10.41
C GLU A 27 5.90 7.54 -10.55
N SER A 28 7.20 7.24 -10.66
CA SER A 28 7.71 5.90 -10.54
C SER A 28 7.40 5.56 -9.10
N TYR A 29 6.18 5.07 -8.86
CA TYR A 29 5.75 4.57 -7.58
C TYR A 29 6.90 3.69 -7.10
N PRO A 30 7.51 3.97 -5.94
CA PRO A 30 8.58 3.14 -5.44
C PRO A 30 8.09 1.70 -5.49
N ASP A 31 8.94 0.81 -6.02
CA ASP A 31 8.68 -0.62 -6.20
C ASP A 31 7.84 -1.13 -5.01
N LYS A 32 6.66 -1.69 -5.28
CA LYS A 32 5.71 -2.19 -4.27
C LYS A 32 6.39 -3.08 -3.23
N ARG A 33 7.46 -3.78 -3.62
CA ARG A 33 8.27 -4.60 -2.72
C ARG A 33 9.22 -3.75 -1.87
N ASN A 34 9.83 -2.72 -2.45
CA ASN A 34 10.63 -1.75 -1.71
C ASN A 34 9.79 -1.02 -0.63
N ASN A 35 8.50 -0.76 -0.89
CA ASN A 35 7.58 -0.22 0.10
C ASN A 35 7.42 -1.16 1.31
N TYR A 36 7.28 -2.48 1.07
CA TYR A 36 7.21 -3.48 2.14
C TYR A 36 8.52 -3.56 2.92
N PHE A 37 9.68 -3.62 2.26
CA PHE A 37 10.97 -3.68 2.96
C PHE A 37 11.27 -2.42 3.77
N THR A 38 10.91 -1.24 3.24
CA THR A 38 11.03 0.02 3.94
C THR A 38 10.17 0.02 5.20
N LEU A 39 8.93 -0.46 5.08
CA LEU A 39 8.01 -0.60 6.21
C LEU A 39 8.54 -1.61 7.25
N GLN A 40 9.02 -2.77 6.81
CA GLN A 40 9.58 -3.81 7.67
C GLN A 40 10.79 -3.30 8.46
N LYS A 41 11.72 -2.59 7.79
CA LYS A 41 12.87 -1.97 8.45
C LYS A 41 12.44 -0.93 9.47
N MET A 42 11.46 -0.10 9.15
CA MET A 42 10.97 0.93 10.07
C MET A 42 10.24 0.32 11.27
N TYR A 43 9.46 -0.74 11.06
CA TYR A 43 8.87 -1.53 12.12
C TYR A 43 9.94 -2.13 13.03
N GLY A 44 10.97 -2.79 12.48
CA GLY A 44 12.05 -3.40 13.27
C GLY A 44 12.76 -2.39 14.18
N ASN A 45 12.98 -1.16 13.69
CA ASN A 45 13.55 -0.09 14.53
C ASN A 45 12.62 0.34 15.67
N TRP A 46 11.30 0.37 15.43
CA TRP A 46 10.32 0.67 16.46
C TRP A 46 10.24 -0.45 17.50
N ASP A 47 10.23 -1.70 17.06
CA ASP A 47 10.13 -2.87 17.91
C ASP A 47 11.37 -3.07 18.80
N ALA A 48 12.56 -2.88 18.23
CA ALA A 48 13.83 -2.99 18.96
C ALA A 48 14.17 -1.77 19.84
N GLY A 49 13.46 -0.65 19.70
CA GLY A 49 13.76 0.58 20.42
C GLY A 49 13.57 0.44 21.94
N LEU A 50 14.55 0.93 22.72
CA LEU A 50 14.47 1.04 24.19
C LEU A 50 13.72 2.32 24.62
N PHE A 51 13.28 2.37 25.89
CA PHE A 51 12.50 3.47 26.47
C PHE A 51 13.08 4.85 26.10
N GLY A 52 12.25 5.70 25.47
CA GLY A 52 12.63 7.00 24.89
C GLY A 52 12.76 6.97 23.36
N SER A 53 13.65 6.13 22.82
CA SER A 53 13.83 5.98 21.36
C SER A 53 12.61 5.35 20.66
N ARG A 54 11.85 4.51 21.39
CA ARG A 54 10.65 3.85 20.88
C ARG A 54 9.59 4.84 20.39
N LYS A 55 9.30 5.89 21.16
CA LYS A 55 8.31 6.92 20.77
C LYS A 55 8.74 7.65 19.50
N LEU A 56 10.04 7.92 19.36
CA LEU A 56 10.60 8.53 18.15
C LEU A 56 10.40 7.62 16.94
N TYR A 57 10.75 6.34 17.03
CA TYR A 57 10.57 5.39 15.94
C TYR A 57 9.10 5.15 15.61
N ARG A 58 8.21 5.11 16.60
CA ARG A 58 6.76 5.05 16.39
C ARG A 58 6.25 6.24 15.58
N ASN A 59 6.71 7.45 15.90
CA ASN A 59 6.33 8.66 15.16
C ASN A 59 6.86 8.64 13.72
N ARG A 60 8.07 8.13 13.51
CA ARG A 60 8.66 7.94 12.16
C ARG A 60 7.88 6.91 11.36
N LEU A 61 7.52 5.78 11.98
CA LEU A 61 6.67 4.75 11.38
C LEU A 61 5.30 5.31 11.00
N HIS A 62 4.66 6.08 11.89
CA HIS A 62 3.38 6.71 11.60
C HIS A 62 3.47 7.68 10.41
N ARG A 63 4.53 8.50 10.33
CA ARG A 63 4.74 9.41 9.20
C ARG A 63 4.94 8.63 7.90
N LEU A 64 5.81 7.62 7.91
CA LEU A 64 6.01 6.73 6.77
C LEU A 64 4.70 6.12 6.29
N LEU A 65 3.90 5.57 7.21
CA LEU A 65 2.60 4.97 6.89
C LEU A 65 1.60 5.98 6.32
N THR A 66 1.64 7.22 6.80
CA THR A 66 0.83 8.32 6.23
C THR A 66 1.26 8.62 4.80
N ASP A 67 2.56 8.72 4.54
CA ASP A 67 3.12 8.95 3.21
C ASP A 67 2.94 7.75 2.26
N MET A 68 2.60 6.58 2.80
CA MET A 68 2.32 5.36 2.04
C MET A 68 0.85 5.18 1.68
N ILE A 69 -0.06 5.99 2.23
CA ILE A 69 -1.47 6.01 1.80
C ILE A 69 -1.52 6.30 0.29
N GLY A 70 -2.29 5.50 -0.44
CA GLY A 70 -2.41 5.58 -1.89
C GLY A 70 -1.26 4.90 -2.65
N LYS A 71 -0.23 4.36 -1.99
CA LYS A 71 0.85 3.59 -2.66
C LYS A 71 0.54 2.09 -2.66
N GLU A 72 1.08 1.40 -3.67
CA GLU A 72 1.07 -0.06 -3.75
C GLU A 72 2.08 -0.68 -2.78
N VAL A 73 1.72 -1.81 -2.17
CA VAL A 73 2.63 -2.63 -1.36
C VAL A 73 2.51 -4.10 -1.78
N GLN A 74 3.60 -4.86 -1.68
CA GLN A 74 3.60 -6.32 -1.84
C GLN A 74 4.39 -6.99 -0.73
N THR A 75 3.81 -7.98 -0.07
CA THR A 75 4.42 -8.71 1.06
C THR A 75 5.48 -9.72 0.62
N GLY A 76 6.10 -10.42 1.58
CA GLY A 76 7.22 -11.34 1.35
C GLY A 76 6.84 -12.78 0.99
N GLY A 77 5.57 -13.06 0.69
CA GLY A 77 5.14 -14.43 0.38
C GLY A 77 4.92 -15.31 1.61
N ASP A 78 4.67 -14.68 2.76
CA ASP A 78 4.65 -15.26 4.09
C ASP A 78 3.25 -15.34 4.72
N TYR A 79 2.20 -15.20 3.89
CA TYR A 79 0.82 -15.11 4.37
C TYR A 79 0.02 -16.36 4.07
N LYS A 80 -0.61 -16.90 5.11
CA LYS A 80 -1.65 -17.92 4.97
C LYS A 80 -2.96 -17.26 4.55
N ILE A 81 -3.76 -18.03 3.81
CA ILE A 81 -5.09 -17.61 3.38
C ILE A 81 -6.16 -18.60 3.83
N SER A 82 -7.34 -18.06 4.10
CA SER A 82 -8.56 -18.82 4.33
C SER A 82 -9.40 -18.75 3.06
N ILE A 83 -9.59 -19.89 2.41
CA ILE A 83 -10.40 -19.98 1.20
C ILE A 83 -11.86 -19.55 1.45
N PRO A 84 -12.52 -19.95 2.56
CA PRO A 84 -13.85 -19.44 2.89
C PRO A 84 -13.91 -17.91 2.98
N ASP A 85 -12.90 -17.27 3.58
CA ASP A 85 -12.88 -15.80 3.69
C ASP A 85 -12.75 -15.12 2.32
N VAL A 86 -11.92 -15.69 1.43
CA VAL A 86 -11.71 -15.17 0.08
C VAL A 86 -12.95 -15.35 -0.81
N PHE A 87 -13.57 -16.53 -0.80
CA PHE A 87 -14.68 -16.86 -1.70
C PHE A 87 -16.05 -16.43 -1.20
N GLU A 88 -16.35 -16.68 0.07
CA GLU A 88 -17.68 -16.44 0.64
C GLU A 88 -17.79 -15.01 1.15
N LYS A 89 -16.85 -14.59 1.99
CA LYS A 89 -16.87 -13.25 2.61
C LYS A 89 -16.38 -12.15 1.69
N ARG A 90 -15.70 -12.52 0.59
CA ARG A 90 -15.06 -11.58 -0.36
C ARG A 90 -14.12 -10.59 0.36
N TYR A 91 -13.50 -11.02 1.45
CA TYR A 91 -12.69 -10.18 2.31
C TYR A 91 -11.54 -10.98 2.92
N TYR A 92 -10.33 -10.43 2.85
CA TYR A 92 -9.16 -11.01 3.46
C TYR A 92 -8.80 -10.28 4.77
N SER A 93 -8.55 -11.05 5.81
CA SER A 93 -7.97 -10.58 7.08
C SER A 93 -6.90 -11.57 7.53
N SER A 94 -5.70 -11.07 7.80
CA SER A 94 -4.61 -11.91 8.29
C SER A 94 -4.64 -12.16 9.81
N ASP A 95 -5.48 -11.42 10.56
CA ASP A 95 -5.48 -11.42 12.05
C ASP A 95 -5.65 -12.81 12.66
N LEU A 96 -6.39 -13.70 11.99
CA LEU A 96 -6.70 -15.05 12.50
C LEU A 96 -5.63 -16.10 12.17
N TYR A 97 -4.76 -15.83 11.20
CA TYR A 97 -3.94 -16.86 10.57
C TYR A 97 -2.45 -16.54 10.59
N ASN A 98 -2.09 -15.28 10.85
CA ASN A 98 -0.72 -14.81 10.81
C ASN A 98 -0.42 -14.00 12.06
N TYR A 99 0.47 -14.50 12.93
CA TYR A 99 1.02 -13.73 14.06
C TYR A 99 2.19 -12.87 13.58
N ASN A 100 1.93 -12.08 12.54
CA ASN A 100 2.94 -11.26 11.89
C ASN A 100 2.88 -9.84 12.43
N TRP A 101 4.04 -9.19 12.44
CA TRP A 101 4.18 -7.77 12.71
C TRP A 101 3.32 -6.88 11.80
N LEU A 102 2.95 -7.40 10.62
CA LEU A 102 2.12 -6.75 9.61
C LEU A 102 0.86 -7.57 9.34
N GLN A 103 -0.29 -6.95 9.58
CA GLN A 103 -1.60 -7.49 9.26
C GLN A 103 -2.17 -6.80 8.03
N ILE A 104 -2.69 -7.58 7.08
CA ILE A 104 -3.30 -7.13 5.84
C ILE A 104 -4.80 -7.37 5.89
N HIS A 105 -5.54 -6.34 5.49
CA HIS A 105 -6.99 -6.26 5.55
C HIS A 105 -7.53 -5.71 4.24
N GLY A 106 -8.64 -6.22 3.73
CA GLY A 106 -9.35 -5.59 2.63
C GLY A 106 -10.22 -6.54 1.83
N PRO A 107 -11.05 -6.02 0.92
CA PRO A 107 -11.84 -6.86 0.03
C PRO A 107 -10.91 -7.71 -0.86
N ALA A 108 -11.25 -8.98 -1.03
CA ALA A 108 -10.50 -9.86 -1.92
C ALA A 108 -10.78 -9.44 -3.38
N GLY A 109 -9.73 -9.13 -4.14
CA GLY A 109 -9.86 -8.68 -5.51
C GLY A 109 -10.43 -9.76 -6.42
N ASP A 110 -11.33 -9.39 -7.34
CA ASP A 110 -11.98 -10.33 -8.25
C ASP A 110 -10.98 -11.13 -9.09
N ALA A 111 -9.84 -10.52 -9.46
CA ALA A 111 -8.77 -11.20 -10.17
C ALA A 111 -8.19 -12.39 -9.38
N SER A 112 -8.04 -12.25 -8.06
CA SER A 112 -7.53 -13.34 -7.21
C SER A 112 -8.56 -14.44 -7.01
N ILE A 113 -9.84 -14.08 -6.88
CA ILE A 113 -10.92 -15.05 -6.76
C ILE A 113 -11.05 -15.86 -8.05
N LYS A 114 -11.02 -15.18 -9.20
CA LYS A 114 -10.99 -15.83 -10.51
C LYS A 114 -9.77 -16.74 -10.65
N TRP A 115 -8.59 -16.29 -10.25
CA TRP A 115 -7.36 -17.08 -10.29
C TRP A 115 -7.46 -18.38 -9.47
N PHE A 116 -7.99 -18.32 -8.24
CA PHE A 116 -8.21 -19.55 -7.45
C PHE A 116 -9.25 -20.46 -8.11
N ALA A 117 -10.34 -19.91 -8.66
CA ALA A 117 -11.36 -20.69 -9.33
C ALA A 117 -10.81 -21.43 -10.57
N GLU A 118 -9.92 -20.78 -11.33
CA GLU A 118 -9.25 -21.35 -12.50
C GLU A 118 -8.25 -22.45 -12.15
N LYS A 119 -7.59 -22.37 -10.99
CA LYS A 119 -6.71 -23.44 -10.49
C LYS A 119 -7.46 -24.72 -10.08
N GLY A 120 -8.76 -24.59 -9.78
CA GLY A 120 -9.65 -25.71 -9.51
C GLY A 120 -9.64 -26.23 -8.06
N GLY A 121 -10.58 -27.13 -7.78
CA GLY A 121 -10.89 -27.58 -6.42
C GLY A 121 -9.76 -28.36 -5.73
N ASP A 122 -8.93 -29.07 -6.47
CA ASP A 122 -7.83 -29.84 -5.88
C ASP A 122 -6.70 -28.94 -5.37
N TYR A 123 -6.38 -27.88 -6.12
CA TYR A 123 -5.46 -26.84 -5.66
C TYR A 123 -5.99 -26.13 -4.41
N ILE A 124 -7.29 -25.81 -4.39
CA ILE A 124 -7.95 -25.19 -3.23
C ILE A 124 -7.80 -26.09 -1.99
N LYS A 125 -8.07 -27.40 -2.10
CA LYS A 125 -7.88 -28.37 -1.01
C LYS A 125 -6.42 -28.43 -0.57
N GLU A 126 -5.47 -28.35 -1.51
CA GLU A 126 -4.05 -28.33 -1.22
C GLU A 126 -3.67 -27.11 -0.38
N VAL A 127 -4.14 -25.92 -0.75
CA VAL A 127 -3.94 -24.69 0.02
C VAL A 127 -4.42 -24.85 1.46
N GLU A 128 -5.62 -25.40 1.65
CA GLU A 128 -6.20 -25.59 2.97
C GLU A 128 -5.48 -26.65 3.81
N ARG A 129 -5.04 -27.76 3.18
CA ARG A 129 -4.34 -28.85 3.87
C ARG A 129 -2.90 -28.51 4.21
N ASN A 130 -2.18 -27.96 3.24
CA ASN A 130 -0.74 -27.73 3.35
C ASN A 130 -0.40 -26.33 3.88
N LYS A 131 -1.41 -25.46 4.05
CA LYS A 131 -1.23 -24.08 4.54
C LYS A 131 -0.20 -23.31 3.72
N LEU A 132 -0.34 -23.39 2.39
CA LEU A 132 0.53 -22.69 1.44
C LEU A 132 0.58 -21.19 1.75
N LEU A 133 1.73 -20.60 1.47
CA LEU A 133 2.00 -19.18 1.73
C LEU A 133 1.90 -18.38 0.43
N PHE A 134 1.40 -17.16 0.55
CA PHE A 134 1.06 -16.31 -0.57
C PHE A 134 1.65 -14.91 -0.41
N PHE A 135 1.87 -14.27 -1.56
CA PHE A 135 2.15 -12.85 -1.67
C PHE A 135 0.82 -12.10 -1.65
N LEU A 136 0.75 -11.06 -0.83
CA LEU A 136 -0.38 -10.15 -0.79
C LEU A 136 0.06 -8.80 -1.34
N SER A 137 -0.76 -8.20 -2.19
CA SER A 137 -0.50 -6.87 -2.71
C SER A 137 -1.76 -6.02 -2.84
N GLY A 138 -1.58 -4.71 -2.92
CA GLY A 138 -2.64 -3.75 -3.17
C GLY A 138 -2.30 -2.35 -2.70
N ARG A 139 -3.16 -1.40 -3.09
CA ARG A 139 -3.04 0.01 -2.70
C ARG A 139 -3.49 0.24 -1.27
N ILE A 140 -2.66 0.91 -0.48
CA ILE A 140 -2.95 1.22 0.93
C ILE A 140 -4.04 2.29 1.02
N LYS A 141 -5.18 1.95 1.61
CA LYS A 141 -6.31 2.86 1.87
C LYS A 141 -6.16 3.61 3.19
N LYS A 142 -5.80 2.88 4.25
CA LYS A 142 -5.58 3.40 5.60
C LYS A 142 -4.73 2.42 6.40
N PHE A 143 -4.28 2.85 7.57
CA PHE A 143 -3.52 2.00 8.49
C PHE A 143 -3.97 2.18 9.93
N ARG A 144 -3.56 1.23 10.78
CA ARG A 144 -3.63 1.33 12.23
C ARG A 144 -2.35 0.75 12.82
N ILE A 145 -1.83 1.37 13.87
CA ILE A 145 -0.73 0.84 14.67
C ILE A 145 -1.31 0.40 16.01
N THR A 146 -1.11 -0.86 16.37
CA THR A 146 -1.49 -1.42 17.67
C THR A 146 -0.21 -1.67 18.47
N GLU A 147 -0.22 -1.27 19.74
CA GLU A 147 0.89 -1.49 20.68
C GLU A 147 0.31 -1.94 22.02
N SER A 148 0.81 -3.06 22.50
CA SER A 148 0.58 -3.59 23.84
C SER A 148 1.92 -3.94 24.47
N ASP A 149 1.91 -4.34 25.74
CA ASP A 149 3.14 -4.75 26.44
C ASP A 149 3.78 -6.01 25.83
N TYR A 150 2.99 -6.82 25.12
CA TYR A 150 3.41 -8.12 24.57
C TYR A 150 3.55 -8.11 23.04
N GLU A 151 2.82 -7.24 22.34
CA GLU A 151 2.74 -7.27 20.89
C GLU A 151 2.67 -5.86 20.29
N ARG A 152 3.38 -5.70 19.17
CA ARG A 152 3.35 -4.52 18.31
C ARG A 152 2.96 -4.95 16.91
N THR A 153 1.97 -4.28 16.35
CA THR A 153 1.39 -4.74 15.08
C THR A 153 1.00 -3.54 14.23
N VAL A 154 1.32 -3.61 12.95
CA VAL A 154 0.86 -2.67 11.93
C VAL A 154 -0.27 -3.33 11.16
N HIS A 155 -1.42 -2.69 11.07
CA HIS A 155 -2.53 -3.14 10.24
C HIS A 155 -2.60 -2.22 9.01
N LEU A 156 -2.52 -2.79 7.82
CA LEU A 156 -2.80 -2.10 6.57
C LEU A 156 -4.16 -2.54 6.03
N TYR A 157 -4.98 -1.56 5.71
CA TYR A 157 -6.24 -1.77 5.00
C TYR A 157 -6.01 -1.38 3.55
N LEU A 158 -6.13 -2.34 2.66
CA LEU A 158 -5.95 -2.17 1.22
C LEU A 158 -7.29 -1.89 0.55
N GLU A 159 -7.24 -1.18 -0.58
CA GLU A 159 -8.43 -0.92 -1.41
C GLU A 159 -8.98 -2.22 -2.02
N SER A 160 -8.08 -3.10 -2.45
CA SER A 160 -8.35 -4.44 -2.95
C SER A 160 -7.12 -5.30 -2.71
N VAL A 161 -7.29 -6.48 -2.10
CA VAL A 161 -6.21 -7.42 -1.82
C VAL A 161 -6.05 -8.36 -3.00
N ARG A 162 -4.87 -8.36 -3.61
CA ARG A 162 -4.44 -9.31 -4.63
C ARG A 162 -3.55 -10.37 -3.98
N ILE A 163 -3.91 -11.63 -4.20
CA ILE A 163 -3.26 -12.83 -3.67
C ILE A 163 -2.63 -13.59 -4.85
N THR A 164 -1.35 -13.94 -4.73
CA THR A 164 -0.58 -14.72 -5.73
C THR A 164 0.38 -15.70 -5.04
N ASP A 165 0.72 -16.81 -5.70
CA ASP A 165 1.72 -17.80 -5.23
C ASP A 165 3.17 -17.39 -5.55
N SER A 166 3.32 -16.38 -6.40
CA SER A 166 4.59 -15.86 -6.89
C SER A 166 4.63 -14.35 -6.73
N ALA A 167 5.85 -13.85 -6.52
CA ALA A 167 6.08 -12.43 -6.43
C ALA A 167 6.03 -11.83 -7.84
N ASP A 168 5.42 -10.66 -7.94
CA ASP A 168 5.36 -9.89 -9.19
C ASP A 168 6.66 -9.10 -9.42
#